data_AF-A0A816GZE5-F1
#
_entry.id   AF-A0A816GZE5-F1
#
_cell.length_a   1.000
_cell.length_b   1.000
_cell.length_c   1.000
_cell.angle_alpha   90.00
_cell.angle_beta   90.00
_cell.angle_gamma   90.00
#
_symmetry.space_group_name_H-M   'P 1'
#
loop_
_entity.id
_entity.type
_entity.pdbx_description
1 polymer ?
#
loop_
_entity_poly.entity_id
_entity_poly.type
_entity_poly.pdbx_seq_one_letter_code
_entity_poly.pdbx_strand_id
1 'polypeptide(L)'
;MEHLRYLSLANNRFSEIPQTLFNLTGLKLLNFSNNVLTEVPDSFKEFQKLEIFNAECNQLRKVSKELARLPNIKMVMLNHNRILKFPENIHNIKNLGLEDQLRLASFGDFSIEFGAQWEENFQSEDRSGYFEIWLARYEETLRLPEAKNYREAFKKRIGLLLDAMVKYPNLRAECYNKAMNVIATCHDGILFALYEMEIKNIEERMIASELSDEEVLREVERIFNFYRLQELSLLHSESHLYKNGVTAEEAEIDALETALFFYISPGNTLEMPLGTEKICFMRYNNMTLANHDDVAKAVAQIQREKIELGKSFLVDFVSDKEYWLNYLSNRYADFIAEHTQVFMDQMEQLEAKKDKISDYDYLIEANRIGKEKDESEQTLYHQLTKNIVVDSLIDDVYEI
;
A
#
# COMPACT_ATOMS: atom_id res chain seq x y z
N MET A 1 -35.53 -33.20 -8.29
CA MET A 1 -34.12 -33.05 -8.71
C MET A 1 -33.18 -33.93 -7.85
N GLU A 2 -33.54 -35.18 -7.56
CA GLU A 2 -32.81 -36.03 -6.57
C GLU A 2 -31.45 -36.58 -7.08
N HIS A 3 -31.16 -36.36 -8.36
CA HIS A 3 -29.99 -36.92 -9.03
C HIS A 3 -28.83 -35.94 -9.19
N LEU A 4 -29.04 -34.63 -8.96
CA LEU A 4 -27.95 -33.67 -9.13
C LEU A 4 -26.90 -33.88 -8.05
N ARG A 5 -25.68 -34.22 -8.48
CA ARG A 5 -24.53 -34.49 -7.59
C ARG A 5 -23.46 -33.42 -7.66
N TYR A 6 -23.34 -32.72 -8.78
CA TYR A 6 -22.31 -31.71 -9.02
C TYR A 6 -23.00 -30.46 -9.57
N LEU A 7 -22.74 -29.32 -8.94
CA LEU A 7 -23.26 -28.03 -9.38
C LEU A 7 -22.14 -27.00 -9.29
N SER A 8 -21.84 -26.38 -10.44
CA SER A 8 -20.92 -25.25 -10.51
C SER A 8 -21.68 -24.01 -10.93
N LEU A 9 -21.56 -22.96 -10.14
CA LEU A 9 -22.09 -21.62 -10.32
C LEU A 9 -20.95 -20.58 -10.26
N ALA A 10 -19.73 -21.02 -10.52
CA ALA A 10 -18.55 -20.17 -10.48
C ALA A 10 -18.58 -19.05 -11.55
N ASN A 11 -17.86 -17.96 -11.32
CA ASN A 11 -17.75 -16.80 -12.22
C ASN A 11 -19.11 -16.15 -12.54
N ASN A 12 -19.90 -15.89 -11.50
CA ASN A 12 -21.19 -15.22 -11.61
C ASN A 12 -21.23 -14.01 -10.66
N ARG A 13 -22.43 -13.47 -10.41
CA ARG A 13 -22.65 -12.30 -9.54
C ARG A 13 -23.60 -12.61 -8.38
N PHE A 14 -23.56 -13.84 -7.86
CA PHE A 14 -24.37 -14.20 -6.72
C PHE A 14 -23.86 -13.48 -5.47
N SER A 15 -24.74 -12.69 -4.84
CA SER A 15 -24.49 -12.07 -3.53
C SER A 15 -24.91 -12.94 -2.36
N GLU A 16 -25.78 -13.93 -2.63
CA GLU A 16 -26.25 -14.91 -1.67
C GLU A 16 -26.42 -16.29 -2.33
N ILE A 17 -26.43 -17.34 -1.51
CA ILE A 17 -26.72 -18.71 -1.96
C ILE A 17 -28.25 -18.87 -1.99
N PRO A 18 -28.87 -19.07 -3.18
CA PRO A 18 -30.32 -19.12 -3.28
C PRO A 18 -30.95 -20.20 -2.40
N GLN A 19 -32.02 -19.85 -1.68
CA GLN A 19 -32.70 -20.77 -0.75
C GLN A 19 -33.15 -22.08 -1.39
N THR A 20 -33.49 -22.05 -2.68
CA THR A 20 -33.92 -23.23 -3.43
C THR A 20 -32.81 -24.27 -3.60
N LEU A 21 -31.53 -23.90 -3.51
CA LEU A 21 -30.41 -24.84 -3.63
C LEU A 21 -30.33 -25.78 -2.43
N PHE A 22 -30.80 -25.38 -1.25
CA PHE A 22 -30.76 -26.23 -0.04
C PHE A 22 -31.66 -27.46 -0.15
N ASN A 23 -32.62 -27.47 -1.10
CA ASN A 23 -33.42 -28.65 -1.42
C ASN A 23 -32.64 -29.74 -2.16
N LEU A 24 -31.42 -29.44 -2.64
CA LEU A 24 -30.54 -30.38 -3.33
C LEU A 24 -29.73 -31.21 -2.33
N THR A 25 -30.43 -31.93 -1.44
CA THR A 25 -29.83 -32.80 -0.39
C THR A 25 -28.95 -33.91 -0.96
N GLY A 26 -29.08 -34.17 -2.26
CA GLY A 26 -28.29 -35.11 -3.04
C GLY A 26 -26.91 -34.62 -3.47
N LEU A 27 -26.59 -33.34 -3.30
CA LEU A 27 -25.41 -32.71 -3.87
C LEU A 27 -24.12 -33.14 -3.15
N LYS A 28 -23.07 -33.42 -3.93
CA LYS A 28 -21.74 -33.83 -3.47
C LYS A 28 -20.68 -32.75 -3.70
N LEU A 29 -20.79 -31.97 -4.77
CA LEU A 29 -19.90 -30.85 -5.06
C LEU A 29 -20.73 -29.60 -5.36
N LEU A 30 -20.42 -28.53 -4.64
CA LEU A 30 -20.96 -27.20 -4.89
C LEU A 30 -19.82 -26.21 -5.10
N ASN A 31 -19.79 -25.56 -6.26
CA ASN A 31 -18.82 -24.53 -6.57
C ASN A 31 -19.50 -23.18 -6.79
N PHE A 32 -19.09 -22.19 -6.00
CA PHE A 32 -19.49 -20.79 -6.03
C PHE A 32 -18.29 -19.84 -6.19
N SER A 33 -17.12 -20.33 -6.59
CA SER A 33 -15.91 -19.51 -6.71
C SER A 33 -16.11 -18.30 -7.63
N ASN A 34 -15.39 -17.21 -7.40
CA ASN A 34 -15.51 -15.97 -8.20
C ASN A 34 -16.97 -15.46 -8.28
N ASN A 35 -17.54 -15.16 -7.12
CA ASN A 35 -18.85 -14.52 -6.98
C ASN A 35 -18.73 -13.36 -5.96
N VAL A 36 -19.85 -12.83 -5.48
CA VAL A 36 -19.88 -11.74 -4.50
C VAL A 36 -20.60 -12.15 -3.20
N LEU A 37 -20.53 -13.44 -2.84
CA LEU A 37 -21.18 -13.97 -1.64
C LEU A 37 -20.65 -13.30 -0.39
N THR A 38 -21.54 -12.89 0.51
CA THR A 38 -21.17 -12.23 1.78
C THR A 38 -21.19 -13.16 2.99
N GLU A 39 -21.91 -14.28 2.92
CA GLU A 39 -21.98 -15.27 4.00
C GLU A 39 -22.25 -16.69 3.53
N VAL A 40 -21.84 -17.66 4.35
CA VAL A 40 -22.31 -19.06 4.28
C VAL A 40 -23.38 -19.24 5.35
N PRO A 41 -24.67 -19.42 5.00
CA PRO A 41 -25.78 -19.42 5.96
C PRO A 41 -25.94 -20.76 6.70
N ASP A 42 -26.68 -20.74 7.81
CA ASP A 42 -27.00 -21.93 8.61
C ASP A 42 -27.81 -23.00 7.83
N SER A 43 -28.46 -22.61 6.73
CA SER A 43 -29.12 -23.54 5.80
C SER A 43 -28.15 -24.53 5.15
N PHE A 44 -26.83 -24.33 5.26
CA PHE A 44 -25.84 -25.33 4.81
C PHE A 44 -26.03 -26.70 5.44
N LYS A 45 -26.64 -26.78 6.63
CA LYS A 45 -27.01 -28.04 7.29
C LYS A 45 -27.83 -28.98 6.40
N GLU A 46 -28.54 -28.49 5.39
CA GLU A 46 -29.38 -29.33 4.52
C GLU A 46 -28.55 -30.17 3.52
N PHE A 47 -27.30 -29.79 3.25
CA PHE A 47 -26.42 -30.48 2.31
C PHE A 47 -25.74 -31.73 2.90
N GLN A 48 -26.54 -32.67 3.38
CA GLN A 48 -26.09 -33.87 4.11
C GLN A 48 -25.10 -34.76 3.34
N LYS A 49 -25.07 -34.69 2.00
CA LYS A 49 -24.18 -35.47 1.13
C LYS A 49 -23.01 -34.67 0.54
N LEU A 50 -22.85 -33.41 0.92
CA LEU A 50 -21.81 -32.55 0.36
C LEU A 50 -20.44 -33.03 0.80
N GLU A 51 -19.57 -33.24 -0.17
CA GLU A 51 -18.18 -33.66 0.02
C GLU A 51 -17.22 -32.50 -0.25
N ILE A 52 -17.55 -31.63 -1.20
CA ILE A 52 -16.69 -30.53 -1.65
C ILE A 52 -17.51 -29.24 -1.74
N PHE A 53 -17.05 -28.20 -1.06
CA PHE A 53 -17.56 -26.84 -1.21
C PHE A 53 -16.43 -25.90 -1.62
N ASN A 54 -16.60 -25.21 -2.74
CA ASN A 54 -15.69 -24.15 -3.18
C ASN A 54 -16.44 -22.81 -3.17
N ALA A 55 -15.95 -21.85 -2.39
CA ALA A 55 -16.39 -20.46 -2.44
C ALA A 55 -15.20 -19.50 -2.39
N GLU A 56 -14.10 -19.90 -3.01
CA GLU A 56 -12.92 -19.05 -3.20
C GLU A 56 -13.26 -17.76 -3.97
N CYS A 57 -12.52 -16.68 -3.73
CA CYS A 57 -12.70 -15.40 -4.43
C CYS A 57 -14.15 -14.88 -4.32
N ASN A 58 -14.60 -14.70 -3.08
CA ASN A 58 -15.91 -14.13 -2.74
C ASN A 58 -15.71 -13.01 -1.69
N GLN A 59 -16.79 -12.50 -1.11
CA GLN A 59 -16.75 -11.45 -0.07
C GLN A 59 -17.21 -11.97 1.29
N LEU A 60 -17.02 -13.27 1.56
CA LEU A 60 -17.55 -13.91 2.76
C LEU A 60 -16.95 -13.27 4.01
N ARG A 61 -17.80 -12.73 4.88
CA ARG A 61 -17.39 -12.21 6.20
C ARG A 61 -17.67 -13.20 7.33
N LYS A 62 -18.69 -14.04 7.13
CA LYS A 62 -19.20 -14.99 8.11
C LYS A 62 -19.38 -16.36 7.48
N VAL A 63 -18.90 -17.38 8.19
CA VAL A 63 -19.10 -18.78 7.83
C VAL A 63 -19.88 -19.47 8.93
N SER A 64 -21.03 -20.05 8.60
CA SER A 64 -21.84 -20.80 9.55
C SER A 64 -21.09 -22.00 10.12
N LYS A 65 -21.28 -22.26 11.42
CA LYS A 65 -20.83 -23.48 12.10
C LYS A 65 -21.44 -24.76 11.51
N GLU A 66 -22.58 -24.66 10.83
CA GLU A 66 -23.24 -25.81 10.22
C GLU A 66 -22.43 -26.39 9.05
N LEU A 67 -21.61 -25.58 8.37
CA LEU A 67 -20.68 -26.07 7.35
C LEU A 67 -19.68 -27.08 7.95
N ALA A 68 -19.14 -26.78 9.14
CA ALA A 68 -18.20 -27.65 9.86
C ALA A 68 -18.84 -28.91 10.44
N ARG A 69 -20.18 -28.95 10.53
CA ARG A 69 -20.95 -30.07 11.08
C ARG A 69 -21.44 -31.05 10.01
N LEU A 70 -21.21 -30.76 8.74
CA LEU A 70 -21.65 -31.62 7.64
C LEU A 70 -20.96 -33.00 7.73
N PRO A 71 -21.70 -34.11 7.72
CA PRO A 71 -21.15 -35.42 8.04
C PRO A 71 -20.21 -35.97 6.96
N ASN A 72 -20.34 -35.49 5.73
CA ASN A 72 -19.60 -35.99 4.57
C ASN A 72 -18.62 -34.96 3.99
N ILE A 73 -18.50 -33.77 4.59
CA ILE A 73 -17.63 -32.72 4.05
C ILE A 73 -16.18 -33.15 4.17
N LYS A 74 -15.50 -33.20 3.03
CA LYS A 74 -14.09 -33.58 2.93
C LYS A 74 -13.23 -32.37 2.66
N MET A 75 -13.70 -31.48 1.81
CA MET A 75 -12.94 -30.33 1.33
C MET A 75 -13.77 -29.06 1.30
N VAL A 76 -13.18 -27.99 1.83
CA VAL A 76 -13.75 -26.65 1.84
C VAL A 76 -12.66 -25.67 1.41
N MET A 77 -12.94 -24.89 0.37
CA MET A 77 -12.05 -23.85 -0.15
C MET A 77 -12.73 -22.49 0.06
N LEU A 78 -12.18 -21.69 0.97
CA LEU A 78 -12.70 -20.35 1.33
C LEU A 78 -11.64 -19.25 1.14
N ASN A 79 -10.58 -19.55 0.38
CA ASN A 79 -9.49 -18.61 0.11
C ASN A 79 -10.02 -17.32 -0.55
N HIS A 80 -9.27 -16.23 -0.47
CA HIS A 80 -9.64 -14.95 -1.10
C HIS A 80 -11.06 -14.47 -0.71
N ASN A 81 -11.36 -14.50 0.58
CA ASN A 81 -12.57 -13.97 1.21
C ASN A 81 -12.22 -12.97 2.33
N ARG A 82 -13.24 -12.40 3.00
CA ARG A 82 -13.11 -11.41 4.08
C ARG A 82 -13.46 -11.99 5.47
N ILE A 83 -13.15 -13.28 5.69
CA ILE A 83 -13.54 -14.02 6.90
C ILE A 83 -12.60 -13.61 8.05
N LEU A 84 -13.14 -12.91 9.04
CA LEU A 84 -12.36 -12.49 10.22
C LEU A 84 -12.23 -13.60 11.27
N LYS A 85 -13.26 -14.46 11.37
CA LYS A 85 -13.30 -15.54 12.34
C LYS A 85 -14.00 -16.75 11.75
N PHE A 86 -13.34 -17.89 11.82
CA PHE A 86 -13.96 -19.17 11.47
C PHE A 86 -14.79 -19.73 12.64
N PRO A 87 -15.84 -20.53 12.35
CA PRO A 87 -16.63 -21.17 13.40
C PRO A 87 -15.83 -22.21 14.18
N GLU A 88 -16.21 -22.44 15.43
CA GLU A 88 -15.70 -23.54 16.25
C GLU A 88 -15.84 -24.87 15.49
N ASN A 89 -14.81 -25.72 15.55
CA ASN A 89 -14.72 -27.04 14.89
C ASN A 89 -14.47 -27.05 13.38
N ILE A 90 -14.23 -25.90 12.73
CA ILE A 90 -13.85 -25.86 11.29
C ILE A 90 -12.58 -26.71 11.00
N HIS A 91 -11.71 -26.88 12.00
CA HIS A 91 -10.49 -27.69 11.93
C HIS A 91 -10.75 -29.20 11.79
N ASN A 92 -11.99 -29.66 12.03
CA ASN A 92 -12.37 -31.07 11.87
C ASN A 92 -12.56 -31.48 10.40
N ILE A 93 -12.57 -30.50 9.47
CA ILE A 93 -12.68 -30.76 8.04
C ILE A 93 -11.31 -31.25 7.52
N LYS A 94 -11.23 -32.54 7.18
CA LYS A 94 -9.98 -33.25 6.86
C LYS A 94 -9.11 -32.57 5.80
N ASN A 95 -9.72 -31.92 4.80
CA ASN A 95 -9.04 -31.11 3.79
C ASN A 95 -9.68 -29.71 3.71
N LEU A 96 -9.76 -29.02 4.85
CA LEU A 96 -9.84 -27.55 4.81
C LEU A 96 -8.66 -27.04 3.96
N GLY A 97 -8.86 -26.09 3.05
CA GLY A 97 -7.79 -25.60 2.17
C GLY A 97 -6.52 -25.28 2.97
N LEU A 98 -5.34 -25.60 2.43
CA LEU A 98 -4.07 -25.46 3.15
C LEU A 98 -3.92 -24.05 3.77
N GLU A 99 -4.41 -23.01 3.09
CA GLU A 99 -4.42 -21.62 3.57
C GLU A 99 -5.39 -21.38 4.73
N ASP A 100 -6.57 -22.01 4.74
CA ASP A 100 -7.56 -21.93 5.83
C ASP A 100 -7.10 -22.71 7.07
N GLN A 101 -6.40 -23.84 6.89
CA GLN A 101 -5.71 -24.56 7.98
C GLN A 101 -4.60 -23.70 8.59
N LEU A 102 -3.86 -22.96 7.77
CA LEU A 102 -2.81 -22.04 8.20
C LEU A 102 -3.36 -20.78 8.89
N ARG A 103 -4.51 -20.24 8.45
CA ARG A 103 -5.22 -19.13 9.12
C ARG A 103 -5.58 -19.48 10.57
N LEU A 104 -6.13 -20.67 10.79
CA LEU A 104 -6.48 -21.15 12.14
C LEU A 104 -5.28 -21.36 13.07
N ALA A 105 -4.10 -21.59 12.50
CA ALA A 105 -2.87 -21.80 13.25
C ALA A 105 -2.06 -20.52 13.52
N SER A 106 -2.31 -19.42 12.80
CA SER A 106 -1.43 -18.23 12.79
C SER A 106 -2.09 -16.89 13.08
N PHE A 107 -3.42 -16.78 13.18
CA PHE A 107 -4.10 -15.54 13.62
C PHE A 107 -3.73 -15.07 15.05
N GLY A 108 -2.80 -15.74 15.73
CA GLY A 108 -2.38 -15.46 17.10
C GLY A 108 -1.13 -14.61 17.24
N ASP A 109 -0.16 -14.61 16.32
CA ASP A 109 1.15 -14.00 16.62
C ASP A 109 1.14 -12.46 16.57
N PHE A 110 0.38 -11.86 15.65
CA PHE A 110 0.30 -10.40 15.53
C PHE A 110 -0.57 -9.74 16.61
N SER A 111 -1.70 -10.38 16.98
CA SER A 111 -2.55 -9.88 18.07
C SER A 111 -1.91 -10.04 19.45
N ILE A 112 -0.96 -10.97 19.60
CA ILE A 112 -0.22 -11.12 20.86
C ILE A 112 0.84 -10.02 20.99
N GLU A 113 1.56 -9.67 19.92
CA GLU A 113 2.71 -8.76 20.00
C GLU A 113 2.30 -7.28 19.96
N PHE A 114 1.39 -6.90 19.06
CA PHE A 114 0.94 -5.51 18.91
C PHE A 114 -0.49 -5.27 19.40
N GLY A 115 -1.20 -6.31 19.84
CA GLY A 115 -2.63 -6.21 20.16
C GLY A 115 -2.96 -5.17 21.22
N ALA A 116 -2.13 -5.03 22.26
CA ALA A 116 -2.37 -4.03 23.30
C ALA A 116 -2.27 -2.58 22.76
N GLN A 117 -1.20 -2.28 22.01
CA GLN A 117 -1.03 -0.98 21.37
C GLN A 117 -2.16 -0.71 20.36
N TRP A 118 -2.58 -1.76 19.63
CA TRP A 118 -3.61 -1.67 18.62
C TRP A 118 -5.00 -1.41 19.19
N GLU A 119 -5.39 -2.18 20.21
CA GLU A 119 -6.65 -2.04 20.94
C GLU A 119 -6.77 -0.67 21.59
N GLU A 120 -5.67 -0.17 22.19
CA GLU A 120 -5.65 1.12 22.86
C GLU A 120 -5.75 2.30 21.88
N ASN A 121 -5.04 2.26 20.76
CA ASN A 121 -4.83 3.45 19.92
C ASN A 121 -5.69 3.50 18.65
N PHE A 122 -6.16 2.36 18.13
CA PHE A 122 -6.66 2.27 16.75
C PHE A 122 -7.96 1.49 16.58
N GLN A 123 -8.22 0.44 17.39
CA GLN A 123 -9.28 -0.54 17.12
C GLN A 123 -10.67 0.09 16.95
N SER A 124 -10.99 1.16 17.69
CA SER A 124 -12.30 1.83 17.63
C SER A 124 -12.48 2.76 16.43
N GLU A 125 -11.45 2.98 15.61
CA GLU A 125 -11.52 3.90 14.47
C GLU A 125 -12.26 3.29 13.26
N ASP A 126 -13.03 4.12 12.55
CA ASP A 126 -13.97 3.74 11.47
C ASP A 126 -13.31 2.98 10.29
N ARG A 127 -11.97 3.02 10.17
CA ARG A 127 -11.19 2.40 9.08
C ARG A 127 -10.07 1.46 9.53
N SER A 128 -9.90 1.26 10.85
CA SER A 128 -8.81 0.43 11.40
C SER A 128 -8.87 -1.02 10.91
N GLY A 129 -10.08 -1.57 10.72
CA GLY A 129 -10.28 -2.93 10.23
C GLY A 129 -9.72 -3.20 8.83
N TYR A 130 -9.54 -2.17 7.98
CA TYR A 130 -8.86 -2.35 6.70
C TYR A 130 -7.38 -2.64 6.90
N PHE A 131 -6.74 -1.97 7.85
CA PHE A 131 -5.34 -2.20 8.16
C PHE A 131 -5.12 -3.58 8.80
N GLU A 132 -6.02 -4.03 9.68
CA GLU A 132 -5.98 -5.40 10.23
C GLU A 132 -6.02 -6.46 9.12
N ILE A 133 -6.93 -6.30 8.16
CA ILE A 133 -7.05 -7.22 7.02
C ILE A 133 -5.79 -7.17 6.15
N TRP A 134 -5.24 -5.99 5.92
CA TRP A 134 -4.01 -5.82 5.15
C TRP A 134 -2.81 -6.49 5.83
N LEU A 135 -2.65 -6.32 7.15
CA LEU A 135 -1.63 -6.99 7.95
C LEU A 135 -1.75 -8.52 7.86
N ALA A 136 -2.96 -9.04 8.03
CA ALA A 136 -3.21 -10.48 7.93
C ALA A 136 -2.83 -11.04 6.56
N ARG A 137 -3.10 -10.29 5.47
CA ARG A 137 -2.69 -10.67 4.11
C ARG A 137 -1.17 -10.63 3.92
N TYR A 138 -0.46 -9.68 4.53
CA TYR A 138 1.00 -9.66 4.46
C TYR A 138 1.61 -10.83 5.24
N GLU A 139 1.12 -11.08 6.46
CA GLU A 139 1.57 -12.20 7.29
C GLU A 139 1.36 -13.55 6.59
N GLU A 140 0.26 -13.71 5.85
CA GLU A 140 0.01 -14.84 4.95
C GLU A 140 1.19 -15.12 3.99
N THR A 141 1.83 -14.07 3.46
CA THR A 141 2.91 -14.19 2.48
C THR A 141 4.24 -14.62 3.11
N LEU A 142 4.36 -14.54 4.43
CA LEU A 142 5.58 -14.83 5.17
C LEU A 142 5.52 -16.16 5.95
N ARG A 143 4.47 -16.97 5.75
CA ARG A 143 4.22 -18.20 6.52
C ARG A 143 5.18 -19.35 6.24
N LEU A 144 5.94 -19.30 5.15
CA LEU A 144 6.88 -20.35 4.79
C LEU A 144 8.04 -20.44 5.81
N PRO A 145 8.51 -21.67 6.17
CA PRO A 145 9.65 -21.85 7.08
C PRO A 145 10.91 -21.06 6.64
N GLU A 146 11.13 -20.97 5.34
CA GLU A 146 12.24 -20.27 4.69
C GLU A 146 12.13 -18.74 4.85
N ALA A 147 10.94 -18.23 5.19
CA ALA A 147 10.67 -16.80 5.36
C ALA A 147 10.81 -16.30 6.81
N LYS A 148 11.40 -17.10 7.71
CA LYS A 148 11.56 -16.73 9.12
C LYS A 148 12.27 -15.38 9.32
N ASN A 149 13.38 -15.14 8.62
CA ASN A 149 14.12 -13.88 8.74
C ASN A 149 13.30 -12.69 8.21
N TYR A 150 12.51 -12.90 7.17
CA TYR A 150 11.64 -11.87 6.60
C TYR A 150 10.45 -11.53 7.52
N ARG A 151 9.97 -12.49 8.32
CA ARG A 151 8.97 -12.24 9.37
C ARG A 151 9.47 -11.29 10.44
N GLU A 152 10.67 -11.52 10.96
CA GLU A 152 11.23 -10.66 12.00
C GLU A 152 11.47 -9.24 11.48
N ALA A 153 12.01 -9.10 10.26
CA ALA A 153 12.19 -7.82 9.60
C ALA A 153 10.87 -7.07 9.38
N PHE A 154 9.83 -7.79 8.92
CA PHE A 154 8.50 -7.24 8.73
C PHE A 154 7.88 -6.77 10.05
N LYS A 155 7.91 -7.60 11.09
CA LYS A 155 7.40 -7.27 12.42
C LYS A 155 8.02 -5.99 12.96
N LYS A 156 9.36 -5.89 12.89
CA LYS A 156 10.09 -4.70 13.32
C LYS A 156 9.61 -3.43 12.60
N ARG A 157 9.41 -3.52 11.28
CA ARG A 157 8.94 -2.40 10.47
C ARG A 157 7.50 -2.00 10.78
N ILE A 158 6.61 -2.97 10.99
CA ILE A 158 5.24 -2.66 11.42
C ILE A 158 5.24 -2.01 12.81
N GLY A 159 6.04 -2.49 13.77
CA GLY A 159 6.15 -1.84 15.08
C GLY A 159 6.53 -0.35 14.96
N LEU A 160 7.55 -0.04 14.17
CA LEU A 160 7.95 1.34 13.90
C LEU A 160 6.84 2.16 13.21
N LEU A 161 6.10 1.55 12.29
CA LEU A 161 4.98 2.19 11.61
C LEU A 161 3.83 2.48 12.58
N LEU A 162 3.49 1.53 13.46
CA LEU A 162 2.44 1.71 14.48
C LEU A 162 2.81 2.84 15.45
N ASP A 163 4.06 2.88 15.93
CA ASP A 163 4.56 3.97 16.77
C ASP A 163 4.42 5.33 16.07
N ALA A 164 4.78 5.38 14.78
CA ALA A 164 4.62 6.59 13.97
C ALA A 164 3.14 6.97 13.74
N MET A 165 2.25 6.00 13.54
CA MET A 165 0.81 6.23 13.42
C MET A 165 0.19 6.79 14.72
N VAL A 166 0.75 6.45 15.89
CA VAL A 166 0.37 7.11 17.16
C VAL A 166 0.68 8.60 17.08
N LYS A 167 1.88 8.94 16.60
CA LYS A 167 2.42 10.30 16.57
C LYS A 167 1.82 11.19 15.48
N TYR A 168 1.57 10.64 14.29
CA TYR A 168 1.15 11.41 13.11
C TYR A 168 -0.24 10.96 12.61
N PRO A 169 -1.31 11.74 12.89
CA PRO A 169 -2.66 11.43 12.44
C PRO A 169 -2.81 11.36 10.90
N ASN A 170 -2.06 12.19 10.17
CA ASN A 170 -2.07 12.18 8.70
C ASN A 170 -1.52 10.87 8.13
N LEU A 171 -0.40 10.38 8.69
CA LEU A 171 0.14 9.05 8.38
C LEU A 171 -0.88 7.96 8.71
N ARG A 172 -1.51 8.00 9.89
CA ARG A 172 -2.53 7.01 10.31
C ARG A 172 -3.67 6.93 9.30
N ALA A 173 -4.21 8.08 8.91
CA ALA A 173 -5.28 8.16 7.91
C ALA A 173 -4.84 7.59 6.55
N GLU A 174 -3.61 7.93 6.12
CA GLU A 174 -3.06 7.44 4.85
C GLU A 174 -2.83 5.93 4.88
N CYS A 175 -2.31 5.38 5.99
CA CYS A 175 -2.19 3.93 6.19
C CYS A 175 -3.54 3.22 6.03
N TYR A 176 -4.62 3.76 6.59
CA TYR A 176 -5.95 3.18 6.40
C TYR A 176 -6.43 3.25 4.96
N ASN A 177 -6.21 4.38 4.28
CA ASN A 177 -6.59 4.54 2.88
C ASN A 177 -5.81 3.57 1.97
N LYS A 178 -4.50 3.45 2.16
CA LYS A 178 -3.65 2.52 1.41
C LYS A 178 -4.04 1.07 1.65
N ALA A 179 -4.28 0.68 2.91
CA ALA A 179 -4.77 -0.66 3.25
C ALA A 179 -6.13 -0.95 2.59
N MET A 180 -7.07 0.00 2.66
CA MET A 180 -8.38 -0.11 2.02
C MET A 180 -8.27 -0.28 0.50
N ASN A 181 -7.40 0.49 -0.16
CA ASN A 181 -7.21 0.41 -1.61
C ASN A 181 -6.70 -0.96 -2.05
N VAL A 182 -5.71 -1.52 -1.35
CA VAL A 182 -5.19 -2.88 -1.62
C VAL A 182 -6.28 -3.95 -1.46
N ILE A 183 -7.19 -3.76 -0.50
CA ILE A 183 -8.31 -4.69 -0.26
C ILE A 183 -9.40 -4.53 -1.32
N ALA A 184 -9.68 -3.30 -1.75
CA ALA A 184 -10.72 -3.00 -2.72
C ALA A 184 -10.38 -3.51 -4.11
N THR A 185 -9.10 -3.43 -4.51
CA THR A 185 -8.67 -3.80 -5.86
C THR A 185 -8.25 -5.27 -5.97
N CYS A 186 -8.25 -6.04 -4.86
CA CYS A 186 -7.83 -7.45 -4.81
C CYS A 186 -6.40 -7.74 -5.29
N HIS A 187 -5.60 -6.72 -5.59
CA HIS A 187 -4.24 -6.87 -6.08
C HIS A 187 -3.25 -7.35 -5.01
N ASP A 188 -2.14 -7.97 -5.46
CA ASP A 188 -0.99 -8.36 -4.63
C ASP A 188 -0.07 -7.17 -4.27
N GLY A 189 -0.57 -5.93 -4.39
CA GLY A 189 0.13 -4.69 -4.06
C GLY A 189 0.38 -4.44 -2.56
N ILE A 190 0.37 -5.49 -1.74
CA ILE A 190 0.51 -5.41 -0.28
C ILE A 190 1.89 -4.85 0.10
N LEU A 191 2.95 -5.27 -0.61
CA LEU A 191 4.30 -4.75 -0.41
C LEU A 191 4.40 -3.27 -0.79
N PHE A 192 3.83 -2.86 -1.92
CA PHE A 192 3.80 -1.45 -2.34
C PHE A 192 3.14 -0.56 -1.30
N ALA A 193 2.01 -1.01 -0.76
CA ALA A 193 1.33 -0.26 0.28
C ALA A 193 2.19 -0.07 1.53
N LEU A 194 3.00 -1.06 1.94
CA LEU A 194 3.94 -0.89 3.06
C LEU A 194 4.99 0.19 2.73
N TYR A 195 5.60 0.14 1.54
CA TYR A 195 6.56 1.16 1.11
C TYR A 195 5.94 2.56 1.10
N GLU A 196 4.74 2.71 0.52
CA GLU A 196 4.06 4.00 0.46
C GLU A 196 3.70 4.54 1.86
N MET A 197 3.31 3.66 2.79
CA MET A 197 3.09 4.04 4.19
C MET A 197 4.38 4.50 4.88
N GLU A 198 5.51 3.86 4.61
CA GLU A 198 6.81 4.25 5.18
C GLU A 198 7.35 5.52 4.54
N ILE A 199 7.16 5.71 3.23
CA ILE A 199 7.43 7.00 2.55
C ILE A 199 6.61 8.09 3.23
N LYS A 200 5.32 7.84 3.48
CA LYS A 200 4.49 8.81 4.21
C LYS A 200 5.02 9.10 5.61
N ASN A 201 5.53 8.10 6.33
CA ASN A 201 6.17 8.33 7.63
C ASN A 201 7.43 9.21 7.50
N ILE A 202 8.25 9.00 6.48
CA ILE A 202 9.40 9.86 6.19
C ILE A 202 8.94 11.29 5.93
N GLU A 203 7.91 11.50 5.09
CA GLU A 203 7.34 12.82 4.82
C GLU A 203 6.90 13.53 6.09
N GLU A 204 6.16 12.86 6.98
CA GLU A 204 5.71 13.47 8.24
C GLU A 204 6.88 13.84 9.15
N ARG A 205 7.94 13.01 9.21
CA ARG A 205 9.16 13.32 9.97
C ARG A 205 9.93 14.50 9.38
N MET A 206 9.97 14.62 8.05
CA MET A 206 10.53 15.80 7.37
C MET A 206 9.76 17.04 7.77
N ILE A 207 8.43 17.04 7.60
CA ILE A 207 7.55 18.18 7.90
C ILE A 207 7.65 18.58 9.37
N ALA A 208 7.77 17.60 10.28
CA ALA A 208 7.98 17.82 11.71
C ALA A 208 9.40 18.31 12.08
N SER A 209 10.29 18.48 11.09
CA SER A 209 11.69 18.89 11.26
C SER A 209 12.50 17.96 12.18
N GLU A 210 12.20 16.65 12.15
CA GLU A 210 12.89 15.64 12.97
C GLU A 210 14.15 15.08 12.32
N LEU A 211 14.38 15.43 11.06
CA LEU A 211 15.53 15.02 10.27
C LEU A 211 16.47 16.23 10.06
N SER A 212 17.77 15.98 10.02
CA SER A 212 18.75 16.96 9.53
C SER A 212 18.61 17.16 8.01
N ASP A 213 19.16 18.25 7.45
CA ASP A 213 19.10 18.50 6.01
C ASP A 213 19.77 17.36 5.21
N GLU A 214 20.86 16.80 5.74
CA GLU A 214 21.55 15.65 5.17
C GLU A 214 20.69 14.38 5.18
N GLU A 215 20.01 14.10 6.30
CA GLU A 215 19.11 12.96 6.44
C GLU A 215 17.91 13.11 5.49
N VAL A 216 17.36 14.31 5.38
CA VAL A 216 16.30 14.64 4.42
C VAL A 216 16.73 14.33 2.99
N LEU A 217 17.91 14.79 2.57
CA LEU A 217 18.41 14.54 1.21
C LEU A 217 18.61 13.04 0.94
N ARG A 218 19.15 12.31 1.91
CA ARG A 218 19.30 10.84 1.81
C ARG A 218 17.95 10.14 1.67
N GLU A 219 16.95 10.53 2.44
CA GLU A 219 15.63 9.92 2.33
C GLU A 219 14.91 10.31 1.02
N VAL A 220 15.04 11.56 0.56
CA VAL A 220 14.51 11.97 -0.75
C VAL A 220 15.14 11.15 -1.88
N GLU A 221 16.45 10.89 -1.83
CA GLU A 221 17.13 10.04 -2.81
C GLU A 221 16.59 8.61 -2.80
N ARG A 222 16.28 8.06 -1.63
CA ARG A 222 15.64 6.73 -1.50
C ARG A 222 14.23 6.73 -2.08
N ILE A 223 13.45 7.76 -1.81
CA ILE A 223 12.10 7.93 -2.36
C ILE A 223 12.17 8.02 -3.89
N PHE A 224 13.14 8.76 -4.43
CA PHE A 224 13.41 8.82 -5.87
C PHE A 224 13.72 7.44 -6.44
N ASN A 225 14.66 6.70 -5.83
CA ASN A 225 15.01 5.35 -6.28
C ASN A 225 13.78 4.43 -6.30
N PHE A 226 12.88 4.54 -5.31
CA PHE A 226 11.65 3.77 -5.24
C PHE A 226 10.71 4.02 -6.41
N TYR A 227 10.34 5.28 -6.65
CA TYR A 227 9.40 5.62 -7.71
C TYR A 227 10.01 5.40 -9.09
N ARG A 228 11.30 5.71 -9.27
CA ARG A 228 11.97 5.50 -10.54
C ARG A 228 12.10 4.01 -10.89
N LEU A 229 12.39 3.16 -9.90
CA LEU A 229 12.40 1.70 -10.12
C LEU A 229 10.99 1.18 -10.43
N GLN A 230 9.96 1.73 -9.81
CA GLN A 230 8.56 1.40 -10.09
C GLN A 230 8.23 1.68 -11.56
N GLU A 231 8.54 2.89 -12.02
CA GLU A 231 8.30 3.32 -13.39
C GLU A 231 9.02 2.43 -14.41
N LEU A 232 10.31 2.13 -14.18
CA LEU A 232 11.06 1.24 -15.07
C LEU A 232 10.52 -0.19 -15.08
N SER A 233 10.00 -0.67 -13.95
CA SER A 233 9.37 -2.00 -13.89
C SER A 233 8.04 -2.05 -14.66
N LEU A 234 7.24 -0.98 -14.61
CA LEU A 234 6.01 -0.85 -15.38
C LEU A 234 6.30 -0.78 -16.89
N LEU A 235 7.25 0.08 -17.29
CA LEU A 235 7.69 0.18 -18.68
C LEU A 235 8.22 -1.16 -19.21
N HIS A 236 8.95 -1.90 -18.38
CA HIS A 236 9.39 -3.25 -18.73
C HIS A 236 8.18 -4.15 -19.01
N SER A 237 7.24 -4.27 -18.08
CA SER A 237 6.03 -5.09 -18.27
C SER A 237 5.24 -4.68 -19.51
N GLU A 238 4.96 -3.38 -19.71
CA GLU A 238 4.24 -2.87 -20.91
C GLU A 238 4.93 -3.27 -22.23
N SER A 239 6.26 -3.15 -22.29
CA SER A 239 7.03 -3.50 -23.49
C SER A 239 6.99 -5.00 -23.80
N HIS A 240 6.79 -5.84 -22.79
CA HIS A 240 6.68 -7.29 -22.91
C HIS A 240 5.28 -7.73 -23.34
N LEU A 241 4.24 -7.10 -22.80
CA LEU A 241 2.84 -7.37 -23.15
C LEU A 241 2.53 -7.06 -24.61
N TYR A 242 3.08 -5.95 -25.13
CA TYR A 242 2.95 -5.58 -26.54
C TYR A 242 3.57 -6.63 -27.49
N LYS A 243 4.66 -7.29 -27.07
CA LYS A 243 5.36 -8.30 -27.89
C LYS A 243 4.67 -9.66 -27.92
N ASN A 244 3.91 -9.99 -26.87
CA ASN A 244 3.39 -11.34 -26.67
C ASN A 244 1.86 -11.48 -26.85
N GLY A 245 1.13 -10.39 -27.15
CA GLY A 245 -0.29 -10.45 -27.51
C GLY A 245 -1.20 -10.93 -26.36
N VAL A 246 -0.89 -10.49 -25.14
CA VAL A 246 -1.50 -10.93 -23.88
C VAL A 246 -2.78 -10.14 -23.57
N THR A 247 -3.72 -10.71 -22.81
CA THR A 247 -4.96 -10.00 -22.41
C THR A 247 -4.70 -8.91 -21.36
N ALA A 248 -5.63 -7.95 -21.21
CA ALA A 248 -5.48 -6.82 -20.28
C ALA A 248 -5.44 -7.23 -18.79
N GLU A 249 -6.05 -8.36 -18.43
CA GLU A 249 -6.08 -8.87 -17.05
C GLU A 249 -4.78 -9.63 -16.70
N GLU A 250 -4.24 -10.39 -17.65
CA GLU A 250 -2.92 -11.01 -17.56
C GLU A 250 -1.79 -9.96 -17.55
N ALA A 251 -2.00 -8.82 -18.21
CA ALA A 251 -1.11 -7.65 -18.21
C ALA A 251 -0.95 -7.00 -16.84
N GLU A 252 -2.05 -6.83 -16.11
CA GLU A 252 -2.05 -6.16 -14.79
C GLU A 252 -1.39 -7.05 -13.72
N ILE A 253 -1.60 -8.37 -13.80
CA ILE A 253 -0.95 -9.36 -12.92
C ILE A 253 0.57 -9.42 -13.18
N ASP A 254 0.99 -9.40 -14.45
CA ASP A 254 2.42 -9.39 -14.83
C ASP A 254 3.13 -8.11 -14.36
N ALA A 255 2.48 -6.95 -14.44
CA ALA A 255 3.07 -5.67 -14.01
C ALA A 255 3.38 -5.63 -12.51
N LEU A 256 2.47 -6.13 -11.67
CA LEU A 256 2.68 -6.18 -10.22
C LEU A 256 3.73 -7.21 -9.83
N GLU A 257 3.69 -8.42 -10.37
CA GLU A 257 4.71 -9.42 -10.09
C GLU A 257 6.10 -8.97 -10.59
N THR A 258 6.17 -8.34 -11.76
CA THR A 258 7.41 -7.75 -12.32
C THR A 258 7.95 -6.67 -11.41
N ALA A 259 7.10 -5.75 -10.97
CA ALA A 259 7.51 -4.69 -10.07
C ALA A 259 8.03 -5.29 -8.75
N LEU A 260 7.28 -6.19 -8.11
CA LEU A 260 7.73 -6.92 -6.91
C LEU A 260 9.10 -7.58 -7.11
N PHE A 261 9.32 -8.26 -8.25
CA PHE A 261 10.59 -8.87 -8.58
C PHE A 261 11.74 -7.86 -8.64
N PHE A 262 11.52 -6.68 -9.24
CA PHE A 262 12.53 -5.62 -9.29
C PHE A 262 12.92 -5.15 -7.88
N TYR A 263 11.98 -5.05 -6.95
CA TYR A 263 12.28 -4.63 -5.58
C TYR A 263 13.07 -5.67 -4.79
N ILE A 264 12.64 -6.93 -4.83
CA ILE A 264 13.20 -7.99 -3.98
C ILE A 264 14.45 -8.64 -4.59
N SER A 265 14.68 -8.46 -5.89
CA SER A 265 15.82 -9.06 -6.61
C SER A 265 17.16 -8.71 -5.94
N PRO A 266 18.09 -9.68 -5.83
CA PRO A 266 19.47 -9.42 -5.41
C PRO A 266 20.19 -8.40 -6.30
N GLY A 267 19.79 -8.30 -7.58
CA GLY A 267 20.33 -7.32 -8.52
C GLY A 267 19.94 -5.88 -8.21
N ASN A 268 18.93 -5.65 -7.37
CA ASN A 268 18.60 -4.32 -6.87
C ASN A 268 19.59 -3.89 -5.77
N THR A 269 20.51 -3.00 -6.12
CA THR A 269 21.53 -2.44 -5.23
C THR A 269 21.22 -0.99 -4.80
N LEU A 270 20.05 -0.47 -5.16
CA LEU A 270 19.63 0.87 -4.77
C LEU A 270 19.32 0.92 -3.28
N GLU A 271 19.63 2.05 -2.65
CA GLU A 271 19.07 2.37 -1.34
C GLU A 271 17.58 2.68 -1.50
N MET A 272 16.73 1.87 -0.88
CA MET A 272 15.28 2.02 -0.92
C MET A 272 14.76 2.67 0.37
N PRO A 273 13.52 3.16 0.42
CA PRO A 273 12.88 3.74 1.62
C PRO A 273 12.64 2.76 2.80
N LEU A 274 13.45 1.72 2.92
CA LEU A 274 13.38 0.73 3.99
C LEU A 274 14.67 0.76 4.79
N GLY A 275 14.60 0.42 6.07
CA GLY A 275 15.78 -0.07 6.77
C GLY A 275 16.49 -1.18 5.97
N THR A 276 17.75 -1.46 6.30
CA THR A 276 18.67 -2.31 5.53
C THR A 276 18.21 -3.76 5.25
N GLU A 277 17.08 -4.19 5.78
CA GLU A 277 16.55 -5.56 5.69
C GLU A 277 15.52 -5.67 4.56
N LYS A 278 15.93 -6.28 3.43
CA LYS A 278 15.01 -6.66 2.34
C LYS A 278 13.95 -7.64 2.87
N ILE A 279 12.67 -7.40 2.55
CA ILE A 279 11.60 -8.36 2.77
C ILE A 279 11.35 -9.13 1.46
N CYS A 280 11.04 -10.43 1.57
CA CYS A 280 10.62 -11.24 0.44
C CYS A 280 9.09 -11.37 0.40
N PHE A 281 8.51 -11.29 -0.80
CA PHE A 281 7.12 -11.64 -1.04
C PHE A 281 7.06 -13.05 -1.65
N MET A 282 6.73 -14.06 -0.84
CA MET A 282 6.88 -15.47 -1.26
C MET A 282 5.75 -15.98 -2.17
N ARG A 283 4.69 -15.21 -2.41
CA ARG A 283 3.64 -15.53 -3.39
C ARG A 283 4.05 -15.22 -4.83
N TYR A 284 5.30 -14.82 -5.04
CA TYR A 284 5.91 -14.68 -6.35
C TYR A 284 5.87 -16.03 -7.09
N ASN A 285 4.98 -16.17 -8.07
CA ASN A 285 4.77 -17.44 -8.77
C ASN A 285 5.83 -17.73 -9.85
N ASN A 286 6.94 -16.97 -9.89
CA ASN A 286 7.94 -17.05 -10.97
C ASN A 286 7.32 -16.88 -12.39
N MET A 287 6.16 -16.24 -12.50
CA MET A 287 5.48 -16.07 -13.78
C MET A 287 5.92 -14.82 -14.54
N THR A 288 6.69 -13.93 -13.91
CA THR A 288 7.27 -12.78 -14.62
C THR A 288 8.32 -13.24 -15.61
N LEU A 289 8.35 -12.54 -16.73
CA LEU A 289 9.39 -12.69 -17.73
C LEU A 289 10.65 -11.88 -17.39
N ALA A 290 10.63 -11.12 -16.29
CA ALA A 290 11.76 -10.35 -15.81
C ALA A 290 12.80 -11.25 -15.12
N ASN A 291 14.08 -10.97 -15.38
CA ASN A 291 15.20 -11.67 -14.77
C ASN A 291 16.16 -10.69 -14.09
N HIS A 292 17.15 -11.21 -13.37
CA HIS A 292 18.09 -10.38 -12.61
C HIS A 292 18.89 -9.40 -13.49
N ASP A 293 19.13 -9.71 -14.77
CA ASP A 293 19.81 -8.79 -15.70
C ASP A 293 18.93 -7.59 -16.04
N ASP A 294 17.63 -7.77 -16.13
CA ASP A 294 16.69 -6.67 -16.38
C ASP A 294 16.62 -5.72 -15.18
N VAL A 295 16.65 -6.26 -13.97
CA VAL A 295 16.78 -5.45 -12.74
C VAL A 295 18.13 -4.71 -12.72
N ALA A 296 19.23 -5.40 -13.05
CA ALA A 296 20.55 -4.77 -13.09
C ALA A 296 20.64 -3.64 -14.13
N LYS A 297 19.97 -3.79 -15.29
CA LYS A 297 19.87 -2.73 -16.30
C LYS A 297 19.10 -1.52 -15.78
N ALA A 298 17.97 -1.75 -15.10
CA ALA A 298 17.17 -0.67 -14.52
C ALA A 298 17.95 0.09 -13.43
N VAL A 299 18.63 -0.64 -12.55
CA VAL A 299 19.51 -0.06 -11.53
C VAL A 299 20.65 0.74 -12.15
N ALA A 300 21.32 0.19 -13.16
CA ALA A 300 22.40 0.88 -13.87
C ALA A 300 21.89 2.14 -14.59
N GLN A 301 20.65 2.11 -15.10
CA GLN A 301 20.02 3.29 -15.67
C GLN A 301 19.79 4.37 -14.62
N ILE A 302 19.20 4.03 -13.46
CA ILE A 302 19.00 4.98 -12.36
C ILE A 302 20.33 5.57 -11.89
N GLN A 303 21.37 4.74 -11.75
CA GLN A 303 22.69 5.21 -11.37
C GLN A 303 23.31 6.15 -12.41
N ARG A 304 23.15 5.86 -13.71
CA ARG A 304 23.61 6.77 -14.78
C ARG A 304 22.87 8.10 -14.73
N GLU A 305 21.56 8.10 -14.58
CA GLU A 305 20.75 9.32 -14.48
C GLU A 305 21.23 10.21 -13.32
N LYS A 306 21.53 9.60 -12.16
CA LYS A 306 22.09 10.30 -11.00
C LYS A 306 23.49 10.87 -11.23
N ILE A 307 24.35 10.15 -11.96
CA ILE A 307 25.70 10.63 -12.30
C ILE A 307 25.62 11.77 -13.31
N GLU A 308 24.81 11.64 -14.35
CA GLU A 308 24.67 12.61 -15.43
C GLU A 308 24.06 13.93 -14.94
N LEU A 309 23.06 13.85 -14.07
CA LEU A 309 22.38 15.02 -13.52
C LEU A 309 23.03 15.53 -12.22
N GLY A 310 23.97 14.80 -11.62
CA GLY A 310 24.51 15.13 -10.30
C GLY A 310 23.38 15.22 -9.26
N LYS A 311 23.41 16.16 -8.31
CA LYS A 311 22.28 16.35 -7.39
C LYS A 311 21.08 17.11 -8.01
N SER A 312 21.16 17.58 -9.27
CA SER A 312 20.07 18.36 -9.88
C SER A 312 18.78 17.56 -10.11
N PHE A 313 18.86 16.23 -10.29
CA PHE A 313 17.66 15.39 -10.38
C PHE A 313 16.81 15.48 -9.11
N LEU A 314 17.41 15.72 -7.95
CA LEU A 314 16.66 15.87 -6.70
C LEU A 314 15.81 17.15 -6.77
N VAL A 315 16.36 18.26 -7.27
CA VAL A 315 15.63 19.51 -7.45
C VAL A 315 14.42 19.27 -8.35
N ASP A 316 14.63 18.66 -9.51
CA ASP A 316 13.53 18.36 -10.45
C ASP A 316 12.50 17.40 -9.86
N PHE A 317 12.94 16.47 -9.00
CA PHE A 317 12.09 15.47 -8.37
C PHE A 317 11.19 16.04 -7.26
N VAL A 318 11.70 16.95 -6.42
CA VAL A 318 10.97 17.44 -5.23
C VAL A 318 10.35 18.82 -5.37
N SER A 319 10.74 19.61 -6.38
CA SER A 319 10.30 21.01 -6.50
C SER A 319 8.77 21.20 -6.59
N ASP A 320 8.03 20.18 -7.00
CA ASP A 320 6.57 20.20 -7.13
C ASP A 320 5.85 19.38 -6.03
N LYS A 321 6.59 18.79 -5.08
CA LYS A 321 6.03 17.87 -4.09
C LYS A 321 5.54 18.61 -2.85
N GLU A 322 4.29 18.36 -2.47
CA GLU A 322 3.65 19.00 -1.32
C GLU A 322 4.44 18.79 -0.02
N TYR A 323 4.91 17.57 0.24
CA TYR A 323 5.70 17.28 1.45
C TYR A 323 7.00 18.09 1.52
N TRP A 324 7.61 18.38 0.37
CA TRP A 324 8.84 19.15 0.27
C TRP A 324 8.58 20.64 0.52
N LEU A 325 7.53 21.19 -0.08
CA LEU A 325 7.11 22.57 0.17
C LEU A 325 6.73 22.79 1.64
N ASN A 326 6.04 21.83 2.27
CA ASN A 326 5.70 21.88 3.69
C ASN A 326 6.95 21.79 4.58
N TYR A 327 7.92 20.95 4.22
CA TYR A 327 9.22 20.91 4.91
C TYR A 327 9.94 22.27 4.85
N LEU A 328 10.04 22.87 3.65
CA LEU A 328 10.68 24.18 3.48
C LEU A 328 9.95 25.27 4.26
N SER A 329 8.63 25.28 4.18
CA SER A 329 7.76 26.25 4.87
C SER A 329 7.94 26.18 6.38
N ASN A 330 8.05 24.99 6.95
CA ASN A 330 8.18 24.82 8.40
C ASN A 330 9.60 25.13 8.88
N ARG A 331 10.62 24.69 8.14
CA ARG A 331 12.02 24.77 8.58
C ARG A 331 12.66 26.12 8.29
N TYR A 332 12.30 26.76 7.19
CA TYR A 332 12.85 28.05 6.76
C TYR A 332 11.77 29.15 6.80
N ALA A 333 10.78 29.01 7.70
CA ALA A 333 9.65 29.94 7.85
C ALA A 333 10.10 31.39 7.99
N ASP A 334 11.09 31.65 8.85
CA ASP A 334 11.60 33.00 9.10
C ASP A 334 12.23 33.61 7.86
N PHE A 335 13.01 32.81 7.12
CA PHE A 335 13.64 33.24 5.87
C PHE A 335 12.58 33.55 4.80
N ILE A 336 11.55 32.70 4.67
CA ILE A 336 10.44 32.91 3.73
C ILE A 336 9.65 34.17 4.10
N ALA A 337 9.36 34.37 5.39
CA ALA A 337 8.66 35.56 5.88
C ALA A 337 9.45 36.84 5.58
N GLU A 338 10.77 36.84 5.82
CA GLU A 338 11.64 37.99 5.51
C GLU A 338 11.62 38.35 4.02
N HIS A 339 11.67 37.35 3.13
CA HIS A 339 11.68 37.56 1.68
C HIS A 339 10.31 37.93 1.10
N THR A 340 9.22 37.66 1.81
CA THR A 340 7.85 37.96 1.37
C THR A 340 7.22 39.15 2.10
N GLN A 341 7.96 39.77 3.04
CA GLN A 341 7.49 40.87 3.88
C GLN A 341 6.88 42.03 3.07
N VAL A 342 7.47 42.36 1.92
CA VAL A 342 6.99 43.46 1.05
C VAL A 342 5.54 43.25 0.60
N PHE A 343 5.12 42.01 0.34
CA PHE A 343 3.75 41.70 -0.06
C PHE A 343 2.79 41.76 1.13
N MET A 344 3.26 41.36 2.32
CA MET A 344 2.49 41.50 3.56
C MET A 344 2.23 42.98 3.88
N ASP A 345 3.24 43.83 3.70
CA ASP A 345 3.11 45.29 3.88
C ASP A 345 2.15 45.90 2.84
N GLN A 346 2.18 45.44 1.59
CA GLN A 346 1.24 45.87 0.55
C GLN A 346 -0.20 45.48 0.88
N MET A 347 -0.42 44.26 1.39
CA MET A 347 -1.75 43.80 1.83
C MET A 347 -2.28 44.63 2.99
N GLU A 348 -1.45 44.93 4.00
CA GLU A 348 -1.85 45.78 5.13
C GLU A 348 -2.24 47.20 4.67
N GLN A 349 -1.47 47.77 3.74
CA GLN A 349 -1.79 49.09 3.16
C GLN A 349 -3.09 49.07 2.33
N LEU A 350 -3.40 47.97 1.66
CA LEU A 350 -4.64 47.81 0.90
C LEU A 350 -5.85 47.69 1.85
N GLU A 351 -5.72 46.90 2.91
CA GLU A 351 -6.75 46.76 3.95
C GLU A 351 -7.06 48.10 4.63
N ALA A 352 -6.05 48.91 4.93
CA ALA A 352 -6.23 50.26 5.50
C ALA A 352 -6.98 51.23 4.57
N LYS A 353 -7.07 50.93 3.26
CA LYS A 353 -7.79 51.73 2.26
C LYS A 353 -9.14 51.12 1.88
N LYS A 354 -9.53 49.98 2.45
CA LYS A 354 -10.75 49.23 2.08
C LYS A 354 -12.01 50.08 2.11
N ASP A 355 -12.18 50.94 3.11
CA ASP A 355 -13.34 51.84 3.24
C ASP A 355 -13.38 52.97 2.19
N LYS A 356 -12.30 53.17 1.42
CA LYS A 356 -12.13 54.26 0.44
C LYS A 356 -12.14 53.79 -1.01
N ILE A 357 -12.22 52.48 -1.25
CA ILE A 357 -12.27 51.87 -2.59
C ILE A 357 -13.52 51.01 -2.72
N SER A 358 -13.92 50.69 -3.96
CA SER A 358 -15.06 49.79 -4.16
C SER A 358 -14.69 48.35 -3.79
N ASP A 359 -15.68 47.56 -3.36
CA ASP A 359 -15.47 46.12 -3.07
C ASP A 359 -14.89 45.37 -4.28
N TYR A 360 -15.29 45.77 -5.49
CA TYR A 360 -14.80 45.19 -6.73
C TYR A 360 -13.31 45.49 -6.97
N ASP A 361 -12.90 46.75 -6.79
CA ASP A 361 -11.49 47.15 -6.96
C ASP A 361 -10.60 46.57 -5.87
N TYR A 362 -11.10 46.47 -4.63
CA TYR A 362 -10.41 45.79 -3.53
C TYR A 362 -10.11 44.33 -3.89
N LEU A 363 -11.11 43.60 -4.40
CA LEU A 363 -10.94 42.19 -4.79
C LEU A 363 -9.94 42.01 -5.93
N ILE A 364 -9.96 42.89 -6.94
CA ILE A 364 -8.98 42.84 -8.04
C ILE A 364 -7.56 43.02 -7.50
N GLU A 365 -7.34 44.05 -6.68
CA GLU A 365 -6.01 44.38 -6.19
C GLU A 365 -5.49 43.37 -5.17
N ALA A 366 -6.36 42.86 -4.29
CA ALA A 366 -6.02 41.80 -3.35
C ALA A 366 -5.61 40.51 -4.09
N ASN A 367 -6.34 40.14 -5.15
CA ASN A 367 -5.98 38.99 -5.99
C ASN A 367 -4.66 39.21 -6.74
N ARG A 368 -4.38 40.45 -7.20
CA ARG A 368 -3.12 40.79 -7.86
C ARG A 368 -1.93 40.60 -6.91
N ILE A 369 -2.01 41.18 -5.71
CA ILE A 369 -0.95 41.07 -4.69
C ILE A 369 -0.77 39.62 -4.25
N GLY A 370 -1.86 38.89 -4.03
CA GLY A 370 -1.81 37.47 -3.68
C GLY A 370 -1.11 36.63 -4.76
N LYS A 371 -1.44 36.85 -6.04
CA LYS A 371 -0.79 36.15 -7.14
C LYS A 371 0.71 36.46 -7.24
N GLU A 372 1.10 37.72 -7.08
CA GLU A 372 2.52 38.13 -7.09
C GLU A 372 3.29 37.53 -5.91
N LYS A 373 2.65 37.43 -4.74
CA LYS A 373 3.22 36.76 -3.58
C LYS A 373 3.44 35.28 -3.86
N ASP A 374 2.44 34.57 -4.38
CA ASP A 374 2.53 33.14 -4.70
C ASP A 374 3.64 32.86 -5.72
N GLU A 375 3.77 33.67 -6.78
CA GLU A 375 4.84 33.57 -7.78
C GLU A 375 6.24 33.81 -7.17
N SER A 376 6.34 34.77 -6.24
CA SER A 376 7.58 35.05 -5.51
C SER A 376 7.95 33.91 -4.57
N GLU A 377 6.98 33.35 -3.82
CA GLU A 377 7.20 32.20 -2.94
C GLU A 377 7.64 30.96 -3.73
N GLN A 378 7.00 30.68 -4.87
CA GLN A 378 7.43 29.58 -5.75
C GLN A 378 8.88 29.75 -6.22
N THR A 379 9.26 30.96 -6.62
CA THR A 379 10.64 31.27 -7.00
C THR A 379 11.60 31.02 -5.82
N LEU A 380 11.19 31.41 -4.61
CA LEU A 380 11.97 31.21 -3.39
C LEU A 380 12.11 29.74 -3.02
N TYR A 381 11.03 28.94 -3.08
CA TYR A 381 11.09 27.50 -2.84
C TYR A 381 12.03 26.81 -3.81
N HIS A 382 12.01 27.18 -5.10
CA HIS A 382 12.94 26.64 -6.08
C HIS A 382 14.41 27.01 -5.77
N GLN A 383 14.66 28.25 -5.35
CA GLN A 383 15.99 28.70 -4.94
C GLN A 383 16.47 27.99 -3.67
N LEU A 384 15.63 27.87 -2.65
CA LEU A 384 15.92 27.13 -1.41
C LEU A 384 16.22 25.67 -1.69
N THR A 385 15.39 25.03 -2.52
CA THR A 385 15.60 23.64 -2.95
C THR A 385 16.97 23.49 -3.59
N LYS A 386 17.30 24.38 -4.55
CA LYS A 386 18.62 24.37 -5.19
C LYS A 386 19.74 24.59 -4.19
N ASN A 387 19.63 25.53 -3.26
CA ASN A 387 20.66 25.83 -2.28
C ASN A 387 20.86 24.66 -1.31
N ILE A 388 19.80 24.07 -0.73
CA ILE A 388 19.94 22.91 0.17
C ILE A 388 20.60 21.73 -0.54
N VAL A 389 20.20 21.49 -1.79
CA VAL A 389 20.77 20.42 -2.62
C VAL A 389 22.22 20.71 -3.02
N VAL A 390 22.59 21.98 -3.23
CA VAL A 390 23.94 22.41 -3.66
C VAL A 390 24.90 22.66 -2.49
N ASP A 391 24.46 23.24 -1.37
CA ASP A 391 25.30 23.56 -0.21
C ASP A 391 25.75 22.27 0.50
N SER A 392 24.95 21.21 0.44
CA SER A 392 25.39 19.84 0.80
C SER A 392 26.47 19.26 -0.15
N LEU A 393 26.97 20.01 -1.14
CA LEU A 393 28.13 19.64 -1.96
C LEU A 393 29.46 20.13 -1.37
N ILE A 394 29.45 21.01 -0.36
CA ILE A 394 30.69 21.63 0.14
C ILE A 394 31.47 20.69 1.08
N ASP A 395 30.83 19.70 1.70
CA ASP A 395 31.51 18.78 2.62
C ASP A 395 32.17 17.55 1.95
N ASP A 396 31.85 17.23 0.69
CA ASP A 396 32.43 16.06 -0.01
C ASP A 396 33.68 16.36 -0.88
N VAL A 397 34.24 17.58 -0.82
CA VAL A 397 35.41 17.98 -1.63
C VAL A 397 36.75 17.87 -0.89
N TYR A 398 36.77 17.44 0.37
CA TYR A 398 38.02 17.17 1.10
C TYR A 398 38.11 15.74 1.62
N GLU A 399 38.29 14.78 0.70
CA GLU A 399 39.18 13.62 0.91
C GLU A 399 39.43 12.90 -0.44
N ILE A 400 40.58 13.23 -1.06
CA ILE A 400 41.24 12.43 -2.12
C ILE A 400 42.22 11.49 -1.45
#